data_AF-A0A519F9Y4-F1
#
_entry.id   AF-A0A519F9Y4-F1
#
_cell.length_a   1.000
_cell.length_b   1.000
_cell.length_c   1.000
_cell.angle_alpha   90.00
_cell.angle_beta   90.00
_cell.angle_gamma   90.00
#
_symmetry.space_group_name_H-M   'P 1'
#
loop_
_entity.id
_entity.type
_entity.pdbx_description
1 polymer ?
#
loop_
_entity_poly.entity_id
_entity_poly.type
_entity_poly.pdbx_seq_one_letter_code
_entity_poly.pdbx_strand_id
1 'polypeptide(L)'
;MTILMLLLASPAIAGEREDRAMDRIEQAVELPQEAAPLTSYMRFYAWAKPRQKVWVLYTLALPPGRDWVASDAMPVMTGQGCGIIVFDFDLKLNSPRKPTCGG
;
A
#
# COMPACT_ATOMS: atom_id res chain seq x y z
N MET A 1 -25.17 -11.19 -42.56
CA MET A 1 -24.65 -10.15 -41.65
C MET A 1 -23.97 -10.85 -40.49
N THR A 2 -22.64 -10.89 -40.50
CA THR A 2 -21.82 -11.56 -39.49
C THR A 2 -21.61 -10.60 -38.33
N ILE A 3 -22.06 -10.96 -37.13
CA ILE A 3 -21.85 -10.17 -35.91
C ILE A 3 -20.38 -10.33 -35.50
N LEU A 4 -19.60 -9.27 -35.66
CA LEU A 4 -18.23 -9.15 -35.18
C LEU A 4 -18.27 -9.01 -33.65
N MET A 5 -18.00 -10.09 -32.92
CA MET A 5 -17.73 -10.04 -31.49
C MET A 5 -16.41 -9.30 -31.27
N LEU A 6 -16.49 -8.03 -30.84
CA LEU A 6 -15.36 -7.26 -30.34
C LEU A 6 -14.91 -7.89 -29.02
N LEU A 7 -13.83 -8.68 -29.05
CA LEU A 7 -13.08 -9.05 -27.85
C LEU A 7 -12.55 -7.78 -27.20
N LEU A 8 -13.12 -7.43 -26.04
CA LEU A 8 -12.53 -6.48 -25.10
C LEU A 8 -11.24 -7.10 -24.56
N ALA A 9 -10.11 -6.78 -25.20
CA ALA A 9 -8.79 -7.04 -24.64
C ALA A 9 -8.57 -6.04 -23.49
N SER A 10 -8.96 -6.41 -22.28
CA SER A 10 -8.62 -5.65 -21.07
C SER A 10 -7.10 -5.70 -20.85
N PRO A 11 -6.39 -4.56 -20.80
CA PRO A 11 -4.99 -4.52 -20.41
C PRO A 11 -4.91 -4.64 -18.88
N ALA A 12 -5.13 -5.83 -18.34
CA ALA A 12 -5.14 -6.07 -16.90
C ALA A 12 -4.10 -7.13 -16.54
N ILE A 13 -2.81 -6.77 -16.55
CA ILE A 13 -1.76 -7.68 -16.05
C ILE A 13 -0.68 -6.92 -15.26
N ALA A 14 -0.36 -5.67 -15.59
CA ALA A 14 0.53 -4.83 -14.77
C ALA A 14 -0.31 -3.94 -13.85
N GLY A 15 -0.47 -4.34 -12.58
CA GLY A 15 -1.18 -3.55 -11.55
C GLY A 15 -2.15 -4.36 -10.69
N GLU A 16 -2.82 -5.39 -11.22
CA GLU A 16 -3.88 -6.10 -10.51
C GLU A 16 -3.38 -6.87 -9.26
N ARG A 17 -2.13 -7.32 -9.26
CA ARG A 17 -1.52 -8.00 -8.09
C ARG A 17 -1.19 -7.00 -6.99
N GLU A 18 -0.59 -5.90 -7.37
CA GLU A 18 -0.21 -4.78 -6.51
C GLU A 18 -1.46 -4.11 -5.91
N ASP A 19 -2.49 -3.84 -6.72
CA ASP A 19 -3.77 -3.30 -6.26
C ASP A 19 -4.43 -4.21 -5.21
N ARG A 20 -4.51 -5.52 -5.48
CA ARG A 20 -5.06 -6.48 -4.51
C ARG A 20 -4.25 -6.56 -3.23
N ALA A 21 -2.92 -6.42 -3.32
CA ALA A 21 -2.07 -6.39 -2.14
C ALA A 21 -2.30 -5.11 -1.32
N MET A 22 -2.40 -3.94 -1.98
CA MET A 22 -2.74 -2.68 -1.33
C MET A 22 -4.09 -2.77 -0.63
N ASP A 23 -5.14 -3.19 -1.32
CA ASP A 23 -6.49 -3.32 -0.75
C ASP A 23 -6.50 -4.23 0.48
N ARG A 24 -5.78 -5.36 0.42
CA ARG A 24 -5.68 -6.29 1.55
C ARG A 24 -4.96 -5.68 2.76
N ILE A 25 -3.89 -4.92 2.52
CA ILE A 25 -3.16 -4.22 3.59
C ILE A 25 -4.05 -3.15 4.22
N GLU A 26 -4.72 -2.33 3.40
CA GLU A 26 -5.59 -1.24 3.83
C GLU A 26 -6.82 -1.76 4.61
N GLN A 27 -7.33 -2.95 4.28
CA GLN A 27 -8.41 -3.60 5.04
C GLN A 27 -7.95 -4.25 6.35
N ALA A 28 -6.68 -4.68 6.43
CA ALA A 28 -6.15 -5.38 7.59
C ALA A 28 -5.40 -4.47 8.58
N VAL A 29 -5.11 -3.22 8.21
CA VAL A 29 -4.39 -2.30 9.09
C VAL A 29 -5.35 -1.67 10.10
N GLU A 30 -5.01 -1.77 11.38
CA GLU A 30 -5.65 -1.01 12.44
C GLU A 30 -4.72 0.15 12.80
N LEU A 31 -5.07 1.36 12.35
CA LEU A 31 -4.25 2.54 12.62
C LEU A 31 -4.26 2.89 14.13
N PRO A 32 -3.14 3.44 14.66
CA PRO A 32 -3.09 4.01 16.00
C PRO A 32 -4.21 5.01 16.25
N GLN A 33 -4.65 5.13 17.50
CA GLN A 33 -5.71 6.07 17.89
C GLN A 33 -5.39 7.53 17.50
N GLU A 34 -4.12 7.91 17.52
CA GLU A 34 -3.66 9.27 17.21
C GLU A 34 -3.35 9.48 15.72
N ALA A 35 -3.54 8.46 14.89
CA ALA A 35 -3.40 8.58 13.45
C ALA A 35 -4.59 9.31 12.83
N ALA A 36 -4.33 10.01 11.73
CA ALA A 36 -5.40 10.54 10.89
C ALA A 36 -6.17 9.40 10.21
N PRO A 37 -7.33 9.65 9.59
CA PRO A 37 -7.97 8.67 8.72
C PRO A 37 -7.02 8.21 7.62
N LEU A 38 -7.04 6.91 7.28
CA LEU A 38 -6.15 6.31 6.28
C LEU A 38 -6.14 7.06 4.94
N THR A 39 -7.30 7.58 4.52
CA THR A 39 -7.50 8.35 3.29
C THR A 39 -6.78 9.70 3.26
N SER A 40 -6.31 10.20 4.41
CA SER A 40 -5.55 11.45 4.53
C SER A 40 -4.08 11.29 4.15
N TYR A 41 -3.58 10.05 4.11
CA TYR A 41 -2.18 9.76 3.85
C TYR A 41 -1.91 9.60 2.35
N MET A 42 -0.70 9.97 1.93
CA MET A 42 -0.03 9.33 0.81
C MET A 42 0.53 7.99 1.28
N ARG A 43 0.27 6.92 0.53
CA ARG A 43 0.58 5.54 0.93
C ARG A 43 1.49 4.90 -0.11
N PHE A 44 2.71 4.57 0.29
CA PHE A 44 3.68 3.87 -0.57
C PHE A 44 3.79 2.41 -0.18
N TYR A 45 3.85 1.56 -1.18
CA TYR A 45 3.98 0.11 -1.05
C TYR A 45 5.15 -0.37 -1.90
N ALA A 46 5.97 -1.26 -1.38
CA ALA A 46 6.99 -1.92 -2.17
C ALA A 46 7.17 -3.38 -1.74
N TRP A 47 7.54 -4.23 -2.69
CA TRP A 47 7.96 -5.59 -2.35
C TRP A 47 9.23 -5.53 -1.48
N ALA A 48 9.20 -6.11 -0.29
CA ALA A 48 10.41 -6.36 0.49
C ALA A 48 11.25 -7.44 -0.21
N LYS A 49 12.58 -7.40 -0.07
CA LYS A 49 13.47 -8.46 -0.54
C LYS A 49 13.94 -9.32 0.65
N PRO A 50 13.79 -10.65 0.61
CA PRO A 50 13.08 -11.46 -0.40
C PRO A 50 11.54 -11.29 -0.34
N ARG A 51 10.87 -11.50 -1.49
CA ARG A 51 9.45 -11.15 -1.83
C ARG A 51 8.35 -11.86 -1.02
N GLN A 52 8.42 -11.85 0.31
CA GLN A 52 7.38 -12.40 1.19
C GLN A 52 6.61 -11.32 1.95
N LYS A 53 7.18 -10.12 2.06
CA LYS A 53 6.58 -8.99 2.75
C LYS A 53 6.41 -7.80 1.82
N VAL A 54 5.52 -6.89 2.20
CA VAL A 54 5.36 -5.56 1.60
C VAL A 54 5.84 -4.55 2.62
N TRP A 55 6.77 -3.69 2.22
CA TRP A 55 7.12 -2.48 2.95
C TRP A 55 6.03 -1.45 2.73
N VAL A 56 5.56 -0.86 3.82
CA VAL A 56 4.46 0.11 3.82
C VAL A 56 4.91 1.39 4.49
N LEU A 57 4.61 2.51 3.86
CA LEU A 57 4.90 3.85 4.35
C LEU A 57 3.68 4.76 4.13
N TYR A 58 3.08 5.23 5.22
CA TYR A 58 2.02 6.23 5.18
C TYR A 58 2.60 7.57 5.63
N THR A 59 2.36 8.64 4.87
CA THR A 59 2.81 10.00 5.20
C THR A 59 1.71 11.05 5.00
N LEU A 60 1.66 12.04 5.90
CA LEU A 60 0.84 13.25 5.73
C LEU A 60 1.61 14.39 5.04
N ALA A 61 2.89 14.19 4.70
CA ALA A 61 3.73 15.22 4.09
C ALA A 61 3.46 15.44 2.59
N LEU A 62 2.64 14.58 1.97
CA LEU A 62 2.31 14.61 0.54
C LEU A 62 0.79 14.58 0.36
N PRO A 63 0.26 15.03 -0.80
CA PRO A 63 -1.16 14.90 -1.12
C PRO A 63 -1.64 13.44 -0.99
N PRO A 64 -2.88 13.22 -0.53
CA PRO A 64 -3.39 11.88 -0.29
C PRO A 64 -3.46 11.06 -1.58
N GLY A 65 -3.09 9.79 -1.48
CA GLY A 65 -3.00 8.88 -2.61
C GLY A 65 -2.41 7.54 -2.23
N ARG A 66 -2.27 6.65 -3.21
CA ARG A 66 -1.54 5.39 -3.05
C ARG A 66 -0.68 5.13 -4.27
N ASP A 67 0.52 4.58 -4.05
CA ASP A 67 1.45 4.24 -5.11
C ASP A 67 2.25 2.98 -4.80
N TRP A 68 2.45 2.16 -5.81
CA TRP A 68 3.29 0.97 -5.73
C TRP A 68 4.65 1.29 -6.36
N VAL A 69 5.69 1.35 -5.53
CA VAL A 69 7.03 1.75 -5.95
C VAL A 69 7.99 0.58 -6.00
N ALA A 70 9.08 0.76 -6.75
CA ALA A 70 10.22 -0.15 -6.68
C ALA A 70 10.84 -0.10 -5.27
N SER A 71 11.39 -1.21 -4.78
CA SER A 71 11.92 -1.30 -3.41
C SER A 71 13.02 -0.27 -3.10
N ASP A 72 13.81 0.10 -4.11
CA ASP A 72 14.86 1.11 -4.05
C ASP A 72 14.34 2.55 -4.25
N ALA A 73 13.10 2.70 -4.70
CA ALA A 73 12.39 3.98 -4.79
C ALA A 73 11.49 4.25 -3.57
N MET A 74 11.45 3.34 -2.57
CA MET A 74 10.71 3.57 -1.33
C MET A 74 11.27 4.80 -0.60
N PRO A 75 10.45 5.84 -0.34
CA PRO A 75 10.95 7.02 0.32
C PRO A 75 11.46 6.71 1.73
N VAL A 76 12.62 7.26 2.06
CA VAL A 76 13.13 7.26 3.44
C VAL A 76 12.71 8.57 4.08
N MET A 77 11.87 8.50 5.10
CA MET A 77 11.39 9.67 5.82
C MET A 77 11.56 9.48 7.33
N THR A 78 11.84 10.59 8.02
CA THR A 78 11.92 10.69 9.47
C THR A 78 10.85 11.64 9.96
N GLY A 79 10.16 11.30 11.04
CA GLY A 79 9.13 12.14 11.62
C GLY A 79 8.72 11.64 13.00
N GLN A 80 8.16 12.54 13.79
CA GLN A 80 7.60 12.23 15.11
C GLN A 80 6.08 12.13 15.02
N GLY A 81 5.50 11.32 15.89
CA GLY A 81 4.06 11.11 15.95
C GLY A 81 3.51 10.36 14.74
N CYS A 82 2.21 10.48 14.51
CA CYS A 82 1.49 9.68 13.50
C CYS A 82 1.48 10.32 12.11
N GLY A 83 2.30 11.34 11.88
CA GLY A 83 2.49 11.94 10.55
C GLY A 83 3.21 11.01 9.57
N ILE A 84 3.96 10.04 10.10
CA ILE A 84 4.63 8.98 9.36
C ILE A 84 4.38 7.64 10.07
N ILE A 85 3.95 6.64 9.32
CA ILE A 85 3.73 5.27 9.82
C ILE A 85 4.47 4.32 8.87
N VAL A 86 5.37 3.51 9.42
CA VAL A 86 6.18 2.56 8.66
C VAL A 86 6.01 1.17 9.24
N PHE A 87 5.74 0.18 8.39
CA PHE A 87 5.66 -1.22 8.83
C PHE A 87 5.85 -2.21 7.68
N ASP A 88 6.18 -3.44 8.06
CA ASP A 88 6.14 -4.59 7.16
C ASP A 88 4.78 -5.29 7.26
N PHE A 89 4.22 -5.67 6.12
CA PHE A 89 3.04 -6.52 6.04
C PHE A 89 3.38 -7.87 5.39
N ASP A 90 3.00 -8.97 6.01
CA ASP A 90 3.14 -10.31 5.45
C ASP A 90 1.81 -10.73 4.81
N LEU A 91 1.78 -10.88 3.49
CA LEU A 91 0.54 -11.22 2.76
C LEU A 91 0.04 -12.64 3.04
N LYS A 92 0.85 -13.53 3.62
CA LYS A 92 0.43 -14.88 4.00
C LYS A 92 -0.27 -14.88 5.34
N LEU A 93 0.22 -14.08 6.27
CA LEU A 93 -0.37 -13.94 7.60
C LEU A 93 -1.57 -13.00 7.47
N ASN A 94 -2.78 -13.56 7.40
CA ASN A 94 -4.02 -12.78 7.34
C ASN A 94 -4.39 -12.17 8.71
N SER A 95 -3.42 -11.55 9.38
CA SER A 95 -3.55 -11.02 10.73
C SER A 95 -3.56 -9.50 10.67
N PRO A 96 -4.50 -8.83 11.37
CA PRO A 96 -4.49 -7.39 11.48
C PRO A 96 -3.15 -6.87 11.99
N ARG A 97 -2.62 -5.82 11.36
CA ARG A 97 -1.38 -5.18 11.80
C ARG A 97 -1.75 -3.91 12.57
N LYS A 98 -1.18 -3.78 13.76
CA LYS A 98 -1.25 -2.58 14.61
C LYS A 98 0.10 -1.86 14.56
N PRO A 99 0.42 -1.11 13.50
CA PRO A 99 1.67 -0.35 13.46
C PRO A 99 1.68 0.70 14.57
N THR A 100 2.86 1.09 15.04
CA THR A 100 3.02 2.21 15.98
C THR A 100 3.36 3.47 15.20
N CYS A 101 3.04 4.63 15.76
CA CYS A 101 3.48 5.91 15.19
C CYS A 101 5.01 6.06 15.31
N GLY A 102 5.61 6.84 14.42
CA GLY A 102 7.05 7.12 14.45
C GLY A 102 7.45 7.85 15.74
N GLY A 103 8.49 7.34 16.41
CA GLY A 103 9.15 7.97 17.56
C GLY A 103 10.58 8.30 17.22
#